data_AF-A0A9R1AJE6-F1
#
_entry.id   AF-A0A9R1AJE6-F1
#
_cell.length_a   1.000
_cell.length_b   1.000
_cell.length_c   1.000
_cell.angle_alpha   90.00
_cell.angle_beta   90.00
_cell.angle_gamma   90.00
#
_symmetry.space_group_name_H-M   'P 1'
#
loop_
_entity.id
_entity.type
_entity.pdbx_description
1 polymer ?
#
loop_
_entity_poly.entity_id
_entity_poly.type
_entity_poly.pdbx_seq_one_letter_code
_entity_poly.pdbx_strand_id
1 'polypeptide(L)'
;MGSKETLCRIRTILCLLLLFCVSCKCSASEFEITQVARLGVDASSHLARKIPDTLFGIFFEEINHAGAGGIWAELVSNRGFEAGGPHTPSNIEPWSIIGDDSSIFVGTDRTSCFRRNKVALRMEVLCDNCPVGGVGIYNPGFWGMNIEDGKTYNLVMHAKSPEMIEMTVSLTSSDGLRVLASAAIRVPGGSNWIKLDQKLVAQGTDRTSRLQITAKTKGVVWLDQVSLMPSDTYKGHGFRTELISMLLDLKPRFLRFPGGCFVEGSWLRNAFRWRDSIGPWEERPGHYGDVWNYWTDDGLGYYEFLQLSEVLGAAPVWVFNNGISHHDEVDTTAIAPFVKDILDSLEFARGSAESTWGSVRAAMGHPEPFPVKYVAIGNEDCGKENYRGNYLKFYNAIREAYPDIQMISNCDGSSGPLDHPADLYDFHVYTGSRALFSMKNTFDNTSRSGPKAFVSEYAVTGNDAGRGSLLASLAEAAFLTGLEKNSDVVHMASYAPLFINDNDRTWNPDAIVFNSWQQYGTPSYWMQKLFRESSGATIHPISLSSSCSGSLAASAITWHDDDNSFLRVKL
;
A
#
# COMPACT_ATOMS: atom_id res chain seq x y z
N MET A 1 -36.68 44.63 55.93
CA MET A 1 -35.53 44.08 56.71
C MET A 1 -35.22 42.66 56.25
N GLY A 2 -34.67 42.46 55.04
CA GLY A 2 -34.50 41.10 54.48
C GLY A 2 -33.28 40.85 53.58
N SER A 3 -32.32 41.78 53.52
CA SER A 3 -31.15 41.67 52.62
C SER A 3 -29.82 41.40 53.36
N LYS A 4 -29.71 41.75 54.65
CA LYS A 4 -28.45 41.57 55.41
C LYS A 4 -28.25 40.16 55.98
N GLU A 5 -29.31 39.41 56.29
CA GLU A 5 -29.19 38.05 56.83
C GLU A 5 -28.81 37.02 55.76
N THR A 6 -29.29 37.18 54.53
CA THR A 6 -29.02 36.27 53.41
C THR A 6 -27.55 36.34 52.98
N LEU A 7 -26.95 37.54 52.96
CA LEU A 7 -25.54 37.74 52.58
C LEU A 7 -24.57 37.18 53.64
N CYS A 8 -24.98 37.21 54.92
CA CYS A 8 -24.19 36.68 56.03
C CYS A 8 -24.16 35.13 55.99
N ARG A 9 -25.32 34.49 55.73
CA ARG A 9 -25.40 33.01 55.59
C ARG A 9 -24.59 32.48 54.40
N ILE A 10 -24.58 33.20 53.28
CA ILE A 10 -23.81 32.79 52.09
C ILE A 10 -22.30 32.85 52.35
N ARG A 11 -21.81 33.88 53.05
CA ARG A 11 -20.39 33.98 53.42
C ARG A 11 -19.94 32.90 54.40
N THR A 12 -20.78 32.54 55.37
CA THR A 12 -20.45 31.47 56.33
C THR A 12 -20.41 30.10 55.67
N ILE A 13 -21.33 29.82 54.72
CA ILE A 13 -21.33 28.57 53.94
C ILE A 13 -20.11 28.50 53.01
N LEU A 14 -19.72 29.60 52.36
CA LEU A 14 -18.53 29.65 51.52
C LEU A 14 -17.24 29.42 52.33
N CYS A 15 -17.13 30.03 53.51
CA CYS A 15 -15.97 29.82 54.40
C CYS A 15 -15.89 28.39 54.94
N LEU A 16 -17.04 27.75 55.24
CA LEU A 16 -17.08 26.35 55.67
C LEU A 16 -16.71 25.39 54.53
N LEU A 17 -17.12 25.67 53.29
CA LEU A 17 -16.72 24.89 52.11
C LEU A 17 -15.22 25.05 51.78
N LEU A 18 -14.66 26.26 51.90
CA LEU A 18 -13.23 26.51 51.72
C LEU A 18 -12.37 25.83 52.80
N LEU A 19 -12.83 25.81 54.06
CA LEU A 19 -12.16 25.07 55.15
C LEU A 19 -12.25 23.55 54.98
N PHE A 20 -13.33 23.03 54.37
CA PHE A 20 -13.45 21.62 53.99
C PHE A 20 -12.52 21.24 52.83
N CYS A 21 -12.34 22.13 51.84
CA CYS A 21 -11.40 21.94 50.74
C CYS A 21 -9.92 21.98 51.19
N VAL A 22 -9.56 22.77 52.21
CA VAL A 22 -8.18 22.84 52.72
C VAL A 22 -7.86 21.67 53.69
N SER A 23 -8.86 21.07 54.33
CA SER A 23 -8.69 19.89 55.18
C SER A 23 -8.80 18.57 54.40
N CYS A 24 -9.38 18.57 53.20
CA CYS A 24 -9.16 17.55 52.18
C CYS A 24 -7.82 17.74 51.46
N LYS A 25 -6.72 17.86 52.22
CA LYS A 25 -5.46 17.26 51.76
C LYS A 25 -5.71 15.75 51.77
N CYS A 26 -6.33 15.26 50.70
CA CYS A 26 -6.17 13.87 50.31
C CYS A 26 -4.66 13.68 50.18
N SER A 27 -4.07 13.15 51.24
CA SER A 27 -2.84 12.41 51.13
C SER A 27 -3.21 11.24 50.23
N ALA A 28 -3.07 11.45 48.92
CA ALA A 28 -2.84 10.34 48.03
C ALA A 28 -1.46 9.81 48.45
N SER A 29 -1.44 9.02 49.52
CA SER A 29 -0.44 7.98 49.62
C SER A 29 -0.74 7.08 48.43
N GLU A 30 -0.10 7.37 47.31
CA GLU A 30 0.16 6.35 46.30
C GLU A 30 0.87 5.25 47.08
N PHE A 31 0.12 4.24 47.51
CA PHE A 31 0.68 2.91 47.66
C PHE A 31 1.06 2.49 46.25
N GLU A 32 2.21 2.97 45.76
CA GLU A 32 2.96 2.26 44.75
C GLU A 32 3.40 0.95 45.42
N ILE A 33 2.51 -0.04 45.42
CA ILE A 33 2.94 -1.42 45.53
C ILE A 33 3.82 -1.61 44.31
N THR A 34 5.14 -1.57 44.50
CA THR A 34 6.09 -1.94 43.45
C THR A 34 5.78 -3.38 43.09
N GLN A 35 5.00 -3.57 42.03
CA GLN A 35 4.62 -4.90 41.59
C GLN A 35 5.84 -5.53 40.92
N VAL A 36 6.47 -6.45 41.63
CA VAL A 36 7.65 -7.14 41.12
C VAL A 36 7.19 -8.26 40.18
N ALA A 37 7.44 -8.09 38.88
CA ALA A 37 7.42 -9.18 37.92
C ALA A 37 8.83 -9.79 37.82
N ARG A 38 8.93 -11.13 37.83
CA ARG A 38 10.18 -11.83 37.52
C ARG A 38 10.02 -12.56 36.19
N LEU A 39 10.92 -12.26 35.26
CA LEU A 39 11.04 -12.93 33.97
C LEU A 39 12.34 -13.74 33.98
N GLY A 40 12.21 -15.05 33.91
CA GLY A 40 13.32 -15.97 33.68
C GLY A 40 13.41 -16.30 32.19
N VAL A 41 14.63 -16.33 31.65
CA VAL A 41 14.92 -16.76 30.28
C VAL A 41 15.83 -17.98 30.35
N ASP A 42 15.39 -19.10 29.78
CA ASP A 42 16.21 -20.30 29.69
C ASP A 42 17.03 -20.26 28.40
N ALA A 43 18.30 -19.87 28.51
CA ALA A 43 19.21 -19.76 27.38
C ALA A 43 19.85 -21.11 26.97
N SER A 44 19.34 -22.24 27.48
CA SER A 44 19.87 -23.56 27.13
C SER A 44 19.55 -23.91 25.67
N SER A 45 20.59 -24.16 24.87
CA SER A 45 20.48 -24.38 23.42
C SER A 45 19.55 -25.53 23.01
N HIS A 46 19.36 -26.54 23.86
CA HIS A 46 18.51 -27.70 23.58
C HIS A 46 17.00 -27.42 23.73
N LEU A 47 16.61 -26.34 24.39
CA LEU A 47 15.21 -25.91 24.53
C LEU A 47 14.86 -24.75 23.61
N ALA A 48 15.88 -24.08 23.07
CA ALA A 48 15.73 -22.99 22.14
C ALA A 48 15.32 -23.51 20.74
N ARG A 49 14.57 -22.71 19.97
CA ARG A 49 14.09 -23.10 18.64
C ARG A 49 14.41 -22.01 17.62
N LYS A 50 14.71 -22.41 16.39
CA LYS A 50 14.88 -21.44 15.30
C LYS A 50 13.51 -20.95 14.84
N ILE A 51 13.32 -19.62 14.84
CA ILE A 51 12.19 -18.95 14.20
C ILE A 51 12.37 -19.05 12.67
N PRO A 52 11.31 -19.32 11.88
CA PRO A 52 11.40 -19.31 10.42
C PRO A 52 12.01 -18.01 9.88
N ASP A 53 12.83 -18.11 8.84
CA ASP A 53 13.44 -16.95 8.20
C ASP A 53 12.40 -16.05 7.50
N THR A 54 11.13 -16.48 7.45
CA THR A 54 9.99 -15.84 6.80
C THR A 54 8.99 -15.22 7.79
N LEU A 55 9.24 -15.25 9.11
CA LEU A 55 8.21 -14.92 10.09
C LEU A 55 7.60 -13.53 9.88
N PHE A 56 8.39 -12.48 9.71
CA PHE A 56 7.89 -11.12 9.51
C PHE A 56 8.17 -10.59 8.10
N GLY A 57 7.11 -10.09 7.46
CA GLY A 57 7.14 -9.46 6.15
C GLY A 57 6.17 -8.30 6.08
N ILE A 58 5.85 -7.86 4.87
CA ILE A 58 4.92 -6.77 4.63
C ILE A 58 3.80 -7.19 3.69
N PHE A 59 2.64 -6.58 3.89
CA PHE A 59 1.48 -6.68 3.02
C PHE A 59 1.35 -5.42 2.18
N PHE A 60 0.96 -5.55 0.92
CA PHE A 60 0.68 -4.43 0.05
C PHE A 60 -0.57 -4.70 -0.78
N GLU A 61 -1.48 -3.74 -0.75
CA GLU A 61 -2.56 -3.56 -1.72
C GLU A 61 -2.68 -2.09 -2.11
N GLU A 62 -3.36 -1.82 -3.22
CA GLU A 62 -3.65 -0.46 -3.65
C GLU A 62 -4.86 0.11 -2.89
N ILE A 63 -4.62 0.47 -1.63
CA ILE A 63 -5.54 1.16 -0.73
C ILE A 63 -4.92 2.48 -0.27
N ASN A 64 -5.73 3.50 0.04
CA ASN A 64 -5.24 4.77 0.60
C ASN A 64 -4.13 5.45 -0.23
N HIS A 65 -4.14 5.25 -1.56
CA HIS A 65 -3.08 5.68 -2.48
C HIS A 65 -1.71 5.06 -2.18
N ALA A 66 -1.63 3.82 -1.70
CA ALA A 66 -0.37 3.16 -1.35
C ALA A 66 0.58 3.02 -2.55
N GLY A 67 0.06 2.75 -3.75
CA GLY A 67 0.82 2.68 -5.00
C GLY A 67 0.72 3.98 -5.78
N ALA A 68 -0.41 4.21 -6.45
CA ALA A 68 -0.71 5.41 -7.23
C ALA A 68 -0.85 6.65 -6.34
N GLY A 69 0.12 7.56 -6.41
CA GLY A 69 0.25 8.70 -5.49
C GLY A 69 1.02 8.39 -4.21
N GLY A 70 1.33 7.11 -3.99
CA GLY A 70 2.16 6.59 -2.92
C GLY A 70 3.51 6.16 -3.44
N ILE A 71 3.90 4.90 -3.21
CA ILE A 71 5.27 4.43 -3.48
C ILE A 71 5.67 4.53 -4.96
N TRP A 72 4.72 4.52 -5.88
CA TRP A 72 4.98 4.75 -7.31
C TRP A 72 5.18 6.23 -7.59
N ALA A 73 6.29 6.61 -8.22
CA ALA A 73 6.75 8.00 -8.31
C ALA A 73 6.09 8.83 -9.43
N GLU A 74 5.07 8.32 -10.11
CA GLU A 74 4.25 9.10 -11.03
C GLU A 74 3.63 10.28 -10.30
N LEU A 75 3.85 11.49 -10.80
CA LEU A 75 3.31 12.71 -10.20
C LEU A 75 1.95 13.08 -10.78
N VAL A 76 1.65 12.68 -12.01
CA VAL A 76 0.41 13.03 -12.71
C VAL A 76 -0.70 12.03 -12.35
N SER A 77 -1.76 12.54 -11.72
CA SER A 77 -2.98 11.75 -11.50
C SER A 77 -3.85 11.78 -12.76
N ASN A 78 -4.51 10.66 -13.08
CA ASN A 78 -5.29 10.49 -14.31
C ASN A 78 -4.48 10.87 -15.58
N ARG A 79 -3.27 10.31 -15.72
CA ARG A 79 -2.33 10.61 -16.83
C ARG A 79 -2.82 10.23 -18.22
N GLY A 80 -3.66 9.20 -18.32
CA GLY A 80 -4.22 8.69 -19.58
C GLY A 80 -5.67 9.10 -19.83
N PHE A 81 -6.28 9.91 -18.96
CA PHE A 81 -7.68 10.34 -19.07
C PHE A 81 -8.72 9.20 -19.04
N GLU A 82 -8.30 7.99 -18.66
CA GLU A 82 -9.15 6.80 -18.55
C GLU A 82 -9.99 6.79 -17.25
N ALA A 83 -9.61 7.60 -16.24
CA ALA A 83 -10.39 7.71 -15.02
C ALA A 83 -11.84 8.15 -15.31
N GLY A 84 -12.79 7.42 -14.74
CA GLY A 84 -14.22 7.51 -15.05
C GLY A 84 -14.76 6.33 -15.88
N GLY A 85 -13.93 5.61 -16.64
CA GLY A 85 -14.29 4.32 -17.23
C GLY A 85 -15.55 4.30 -18.15
N PRO A 86 -16.08 3.11 -18.51
CA PRO A 86 -17.04 2.93 -19.61
C PRO A 86 -18.52 3.25 -19.32
N HIS A 87 -18.89 3.53 -18.06
CA HIS A 87 -20.28 3.80 -17.64
C HIS A 87 -20.46 5.16 -16.94
N THR A 88 -19.40 5.93 -16.77
CA THR A 88 -19.40 7.33 -16.33
C THR A 88 -18.65 8.09 -17.42
N PRO A 89 -19.09 9.28 -17.89
CA PRO A 89 -18.34 9.98 -18.93
C PRO A 89 -16.91 10.18 -18.43
N SER A 90 -15.93 9.61 -19.15
CA SER A 90 -14.50 9.85 -18.91
C SER A 90 -14.33 11.33 -18.61
N ASN A 91 -13.78 11.61 -17.44
CA ASN A 91 -13.62 12.95 -16.96
C ASN A 91 -12.14 13.30 -16.99
N ILE A 92 -11.89 14.60 -16.97
CA ILE A 92 -10.53 15.11 -16.88
C ILE A 92 -10.06 15.21 -15.44
N GLU A 93 -10.85 14.84 -14.42
CA GLU A 93 -10.45 15.02 -13.00
C GLU A 93 -9.17 14.22 -12.69
N PRO A 94 -8.18 14.79 -11.96
CA PRO A 94 -8.16 16.09 -11.30
C PRO A 94 -7.62 17.24 -12.16
N TRP A 95 -7.47 17.06 -13.46
CA TRP A 95 -7.12 18.15 -14.36
C TRP A 95 -8.17 19.26 -14.32
N SER A 96 -7.70 20.50 -14.41
CA SER A 96 -8.51 21.70 -14.32
C SER A 96 -8.09 22.72 -15.36
N ILE A 97 -9.02 23.60 -15.74
CA ILE A 97 -8.84 24.58 -16.81
C ILE A 97 -8.10 25.83 -16.28
N ILE A 98 -7.18 26.35 -17.09
CA ILE A 98 -6.59 27.69 -16.95
C ILE A 98 -7.22 28.57 -18.02
N GLY A 99 -8.11 29.46 -17.64
CA GLY A 99 -8.90 30.28 -18.56
C GLY A 99 -10.39 30.18 -18.26
N ASP A 100 -11.21 30.61 -19.21
CA ASP A 100 -12.67 30.59 -19.16
C ASP A 100 -13.26 30.13 -20.50
N ASP A 101 -14.58 29.94 -20.53
CA ASP A 101 -15.30 29.46 -21.72
C ASP A 101 -15.17 30.40 -22.95
N SER A 102 -14.72 31.65 -22.75
CA SER A 102 -14.46 32.58 -23.85
C SER A 102 -13.10 32.38 -24.51
N SER A 103 -12.18 31.70 -23.81
CA SER A 103 -10.77 31.60 -24.17
C SER A 103 -10.31 30.18 -24.45
N ILE A 104 -10.96 29.17 -23.89
CA ILE A 104 -10.59 27.76 -24.06
C ILE A 104 -11.79 26.82 -23.92
N PHE A 105 -11.78 25.75 -24.71
CA PHE A 105 -12.63 24.58 -24.55
C PHE A 105 -11.77 23.35 -24.24
N VAL A 106 -12.16 22.57 -23.22
CA VAL A 106 -11.49 21.33 -22.83
C VAL A 106 -12.52 20.20 -22.73
N GLY A 107 -12.21 19.05 -23.32
CA GLY A 107 -13.04 17.84 -23.24
C GLY A 107 -12.23 16.59 -23.50
N THR A 108 -12.90 15.44 -23.65
CA THR A 108 -12.29 14.16 -23.96
C THR A 108 -12.85 13.57 -25.25
N ASP A 109 -11.99 12.94 -26.03
CA ASP A 109 -12.32 12.29 -27.30
C ASP A 109 -11.77 10.86 -27.32
N ARG A 110 -12.45 9.94 -28.02
CA ARG A 110 -11.96 8.56 -28.20
C ARG A 110 -10.99 8.44 -29.39
N THR A 111 -9.90 9.19 -29.36
CA THR A 111 -8.97 9.35 -30.51
C THR A 111 -7.52 9.02 -30.21
N SER A 112 -7.24 8.46 -29.04
CA SER A 112 -5.89 8.02 -28.63
C SER A 112 -5.20 7.15 -29.68
N CYS A 113 -3.88 7.21 -29.73
CA CYS A 113 -3.05 6.26 -30.49
C CYS A 113 -2.97 4.86 -29.86
N PHE A 114 -3.40 4.70 -28.61
CA PHE A 114 -3.33 3.44 -27.89
C PHE A 114 -4.65 2.67 -28.01
N ARG A 115 -4.58 1.41 -28.46
CA ARG A 115 -5.79 0.61 -28.72
C ARG A 115 -6.58 0.30 -27.44
N ARG A 116 -5.87 0.16 -26.32
CA ARG A 116 -6.41 -0.21 -25.01
C ARG A 116 -6.84 1.01 -24.20
N ASN A 117 -6.20 2.15 -24.44
CA ASN A 117 -6.43 3.42 -23.75
C ASN A 117 -6.99 4.36 -24.78
N LYS A 118 -8.31 4.42 -24.91
CA LYS A 118 -8.95 5.05 -26.08
C LYS A 118 -9.14 6.55 -25.90
N VAL A 119 -9.07 7.05 -24.68
CA VAL A 119 -9.38 8.44 -24.35
C VAL A 119 -8.16 9.32 -24.60
N ALA A 120 -8.40 10.48 -25.18
CA ALA A 120 -7.44 11.58 -25.25
C ALA A 120 -8.13 12.87 -24.83
N LEU A 121 -7.40 13.76 -24.15
CA LEU A 121 -7.89 15.09 -23.84
C LEU A 121 -7.82 15.97 -25.09
N ARG A 122 -8.92 16.64 -25.44
CA ARG A 122 -9.00 17.66 -26.48
C ARG A 122 -8.95 19.04 -25.82
N MET A 123 -7.97 19.84 -26.19
CA MET A 123 -7.81 21.22 -25.77
C MET A 123 -7.90 22.15 -26.99
N GLU A 124 -8.87 23.05 -26.99
CA GLU A 124 -9.11 24.03 -28.06
C GLU A 124 -8.97 25.44 -27.49
N VAL A 125 -7.90 26.13 -27.87
CA VAL A 125 -7.67 27.54 -27.53
C VAL A 125 -8.45 28.41 -28.48
N LEU A 126 -9.33 29.25 -27.94
CA LEU A 126 -10.30 30.07 -28.67
C LEU A 126 -9.87 31.54 -28.77
N CYS A 127 -9.06 32.02 -27.82
CA CYS A 127 -8.63 33.41 -27.77
C CYS A 127 -7.64 33.79 -28.88
N ASP A 128 -7.89 34.92 -29.54
CA ASP A 128 -6.92 35.53 -30.47
C ASP A 128 -5.83 36.32 -29.71
N ASN A 129 -6.19 36.91 -28.57
CA ASN A 129 -5.30 37.64 -27.66
C ASN A 129 -5.33 37.01 -26.26
N CYS A 130 -4.73 35.83 -26.14
CA CYS A 130 -4.69 35.12 -24.86
C CYS A 130 -3.88 35.89 -23.78
N PRO A 131 -4.16 35.70 -22.48
CA PRO A 131 -3.37 36.27 -21.39
C PRO A 131 -1.87 35.96 -21.51
N VAL A 132 -1.01 36.74 -20.87
CA VAL A 132 0.46 36.61 -20.97
C VAL A 132 0.95 35.20 -20.58
N GLY A 133 0.29 34.55 -19.62
CA GLY A 133 0.58 33.16 -19.20
C GLY A 133 -0.02 32.07 -20.11
N GLY A 134 -0.82 32.46 -21.10
CA GLY A 134 -1.62 31.55 -21.92
C GLY A 134 -2.88 31.06 -21.20
N VAL A 135 -3.63 30.22 -21.92
CA VAL A 135 -4.74 29.41 -21.39
C VAL A 135 -4.42 27.94 -21.61
N GLY A 136 -5.03 27.04 -20.84
CA GLY A 136 -4.70 25.63 -20.93
C GLY A 136 -5.31 24.78 -19.83
N ILE A 137 -4.54 23.81 -19.37
CA ILE A 137 -4.91 22.88 -18.30
C ILE A 137 -3.79 22.75 -17.27
N TYR A 138 -4.14 22.31 -16.06
CA TYR A 138 -3.18 21.88 -15.04
C TYR A 138 -3.62 20.61 -14.34
N ASN A 139 -2.65 19.85 -13.84
CA ASN A 139 -2.84 18.68 -12.98
C ASN A 139 -2.17 18.96 -11.62
N PRO A 140 -2.91 18.88 -10.50
CA PRO A 140 -2.35 19.08 -9.16
C PRO A 140 -1.53 17.87 -8.66
N GLY A 141 -1.49 16.78 -9.42
CA GLY A 141 -0.97 15.49 -8.97
C GLY A 141 -1.83 14.91 -7.86
N PHE A 142 -1.18 14.23 -6.92
CA PHE A 142 -1.83 13.64 -5.74
C PHE A 142 -1.79 14.62 -4.57
N TRP A 143 -2.70 15.61 -4.59
CA TRP A 143 -2.78 16.74 -3.64
C TRP A 143 -1.51 17.60 -3.56
N GLY A 144 -0.84 17.77 -4.70
CA GLY A 144 0.39 18.54 -4.84
C GLY A 144 1.57 17.68 -5.28
N MET A 145 2.48 18.30 -6.03
CA MET A 145 3.75 17.71 -6.45
C MET A 145 4.90 18.31 -5.64
N ASN A 146 5.73 17.48 -5.04
CA ASN A 146 6.95 17.95 -4.37
C ASN A 146 8.06 18.18 -5.39
N ILE A 147 8.16 19.43 -5.84
CA ILE A 147 9.20 19.87 -6.76
C ILE A 147 10.34 20.47 -5.93
N GLU A 148 11.57 20.01 -6.20
CA GLU A 148 12.76 20.37 -5.44
C GLU A 148 13.79 21.04 -6.34
N ASP A 149 14.38 22.13 -5.86
CA ASP A 149 15.40 22.90 -6.57
C ASP A 149 16.56 22.01 -7.07
N GLY A 150 16.97 22.21 -8.32
CA GLY A 150 18.02 21.44 -8.98
C GLY A 150 17.64 20.02 -9.42
N LYS A 151 16.50 19.47 -9.00
CA LYS A 151 16.05 18.16 -9.47
C LYS A 151 15.49 18.22 -10.89
N THR A 152 15.59 17.08 -11.58
CA THR A 152 15.10 16.91 -12.96
C THR A 152 13.88 16.00 -12.97
N TYR A 153 12.85 16.42 -13.69
CA TYR A 153 11.60 15.68 -13.87
C TYR A 153 11.43 15.33 -15.35
N ASN A 154 11.21 14.05 -15.64
CA ASN A 154 11.03 13.55 -17.00
C ASN A 154 9.55 13.61 -17.36
N LEU A 155 9.20 14.50 -18.28
CA LEU A 155 7.88 14.63 -18.86
C LEU A 155 7.83 13.80 -20.14
N VAL A 156 6.88 12.87 -20.21
CA VAL A 156 6.52 12.16 -21.43
C VAL A 156 5.04 12.41 -21.72
N MET A 157 4.71 12.77 -22.95
CA MET A 157 3.31 12.85 -23.39
C MET A 157 3.17 12.57 -24.87
N HIS A 158 1.97 12.18 -25.28
CA HIS A 158 1.60 12.05 -26.69
C HIS A 158 0.73 13.23 -27.07
N ALA A 159 0.99 13.81 -28.24
CA ALA A 159 0.22 14.93 -28.75
C ALA A 159 -0.05 14.82 -30.25
N LYS A 160 -1.18 15.37 -30.69
CA LYS A 160 -1.46 15.62 -32.11
C LYS A 160 -2.20 16.95 -32.27
N SER A 161 -1.99 17.62 -33.38
CA SER A 161 -2.69 18.85 -33.72
C SER A 161 -2.82 18.96 -35.24
N PRO A 162 -3.99 19.34 -35.80
CA PRO A 162 -4.17 19.52 -37.24
C PRO A 162 -3.26 20.61 -37.81
N GLU A 163 -3.04 21.68 -37.04
CA GLU A 163 -2.16 22.79 -37.38
C GLU A 163 -0.97 22.84 -36.43
N MET A 164 0.08 23.56 -36.81
CA MET A 164 1.22 23.74 -35.91
C MET A 164 0.77 24.56 -34.70
N ILE A 165 1.04 24.05 -33.49
CA ILE A 165 0.75 24.75 -32.24
C ILE A 165 1.98 24.72 -31.32
N GLU A 166 2.24 25.86 -30.70
CA GLU A 166 3.26 26.00 -29.66
C GLU A 166 2.59 26.03 -28.29
N MET A 167 3.04 25.14 -27.41
CA MET A 167 2.60 25.03 -26.03
C MET A 167 3.77 25.30 -25.09
N THR A 168 3.47 25.67 -23.87
CA THR A 168 4.42 25.75 -22.76
C THR A 168 3.99 24.74 -21.70
N VAL A 169 4.90 23.84 -21.35
CA VAL A 169 4.73 22.98 -20.16
C VAL A 169 5.49 23.61 -19.02
N SER A 170 4.93 23.60 -17.81
CA SER A 170 5.58 24.19 -16.64
C SER A 170 5.22 23.48 -15.35
N LEU A 171 6.18 23.42 -14.44
CA LEU A 171 5.93 23.13 -13.03
C LEU A 171 5.77 24.46 -12.32
N THR A 172 4.67 24.64 -11.61
CA THR A 172 4.36 25.89 -10.90
C THR A 172 3.93 25.62 -9.48
N SER A 173 3.95 26.66 -8.63
CA SER A 173 3.20 26.66 -7.36
C SER A 173 1.72 26.33 -7.58
N SER A 174 1.03 25.93 -6.51
CA SER A 174 -0.39 25.55 -6.52
C SER A 174 -1.31 26.62 -7.14
N ASP A 175 -0.98 27.90 -6.95
CA ASP A 175 -1.69 29.06 -7.51
C ASP A 175 -1.31 29.41 -8.95
N GLY A 176 -0.26 28.78 -9.51
CA GLY A 176 0.26 29.06 -10.84
C GLY A 176 1.13 30.31 -10.97
N LEU A 177 1.39 31.05 -9.88
CA LEU A 177 2.09 32.33 -9.93
C LEU A 177 3.60 32.17 -10.03
N ARG A 178 4.17 31.14 -9.38
CA ARG A 178 5.61 30.89 -9.37
C ARG A 178 5.95 29.73 -10.29
N VAL A 179 6.69 30.01 -11.36
CA VAL A 179 7.23 28.98 -12.25
C VAL A 179 8.52 28.41 -11.65
N LEU A 180 8.58 27.08 -11.52
CA LEU A 180 9.72 26.32 -10.99
C LEU A 180 10.53 25.71 -12.12
N ALA A 181 9.88 25.25 -13.18
CA ALA A 181 10.51 24.75 -14.39
C ALA A 181 9.58 25.01 -15.58
N SER A 182 10.13 25.18 -16.77
CA SER A 182 9.33 25.42 -17.97
C SER A 182 10.07 24.95 -19.23
N ALA A 183 9.30 24.47 -20.22
CA ALA A 183 9.82 24.17 -21.55
C ALA A 183 8.76 24.52 -22.61
N ALA A 184 9.24 25.05 -23.74
CA ALA A 184 8.41 25.23 -24.93
C ALA A 184 8.33 23.92 -25.71
N ILE A 185 7.13 23.55 -26.14
CA ILE A 185 6.84 22.33 -26.88
C ILE A 185 6.14 22.71 -28.17
N ARG A 186 6.62 22.15 -29.28
CA ARG A 186 6.03 22.34 -30.59
C ARG A 186 5.41 21.04 -31.08
N VAL A 187 4.12 21.07 -31.35
CA VAL A 187 3.42 19.95 -32.01
C VAL A 187 3.33 20.29 -33.50
N PRO A 188 3.94 19.48 -34.38
CA PRO A 188 3.83 19.69 -35.82
C PRO A 188 2.37 19.46 -36.23
N GLY A 189 1.88 20.30 -37.14
CA GLY A 189 0.56 20.10 -37.73
C GLY A 189 0.50 18.78 -38.49
N GLY A 190 -0.63 18.07 -38.38
CA GLY A 190 -0.89 16.81 -39.05
C GLY A 190 -1.90 15.93 -38.32
N SER A 191 -2.14 14.73 -38.85
CA SER A 191 -3.07 13.77 -38.26
C SER A 191 -2.41 12.76 -37.32
N ASN A 192 -1.08 12.71 -37.29
CA ASN A 192 -0.32 11.68 -36.58
C ASN A 192 -0.01 12.12 -35.16
N TRP A 193 -0.16 11.18 -34.23
CA TRP A 193 0.33 11.32 -32.87
C TRP A 193 1.85 11.32 -32.85
N ILE A 194 2.43 12.18 -32.02
CA ILE A 194 3.86 12.22 -31.74
C ILE A 194 4.11 12.02 -30.25
N LYS A 195 5.18 11.30 -29.92
CA LYS A 195 5.71 11.22 -28.55
C LYS A 195 6.60 12.43 -28.30
N LEU A 196 6.35 13.11 -27.20
CA LEU A 196 7.10 14.25 -26.71
C LEU A 196 7.80 13.82 -25.43
N ASP A 197 9.11 14.04 -25.38
CA ASP A 197 9.98 13.71 -24.25
C ASP A 197 10.76 14.98 -23.87
N GLN A 198 10.60 15.44 -22.63
CA GLN A 198 11.21 16.66 -22.13
C GLN A 198 11.73 16.47 -20.71
N LYS A 199 12.85 17.12 -20.42
CA LYS A 199 13.42 17.18 -19.08
C LYS A 199 13.20 18.57 -18.50
N LEU A 200 12.52 18.64 -17.36
CA LEU A 200 12.26 19.87 -16.63
C LEU A 200 13.21 19.95 -15.44
N VAL A 201 14.15 20.89 -15.47
CA VAL A 201 15.07 21.15 -14.35
C VAL A 201 14.49 22.24 -13.47
N ALA A 202 14.16 21.90 -12.23
CA ALA A 202 13.58 22.83 -11.27
C ALA A 202 14.59 23.89 -10.81
N GLN A 203 14.12 25.13 -10.71
CA GLN A 203 14.84 26.34 -10.26
C GLN A 203 14.30 26.84 -8.91
N GLY A 204 13.60 25.97 -8.17
CA GLY A 204 13.10 26.26 -6.83
C GLY A 204 12.31 25.10 -6.25
N THR A 205 12.15 25.11 -4.92
CA THR A 205 11.42 24.07 -4.18
C THR A 205 10.00 24.51 -3.80
N ASP A 206 8.98 23.73 -4.14
CA ASP A 206 7.60 23.88 -3.66
C ASP A 206 6.93 22.50 -3.54
N ARG A 207 6.35 22.25 -2.37
CA ARG A 207 5.78 20.97 -1.94
C ARG A 207 4.35 20.74 -2.44
N THR A 208 3.72 21.80 -2.95
CA THR A 208 2.31 21.83 -3.37
C THR A 208 2.16 22.16 -4.85
N SER A 209 3.20 21.89 -5.62
CA SER A 209 3.27 22.29 -7.03
C SER A 209 2.24 21.56 -7.90
N ARG A 210 2.07 22.03 -9.13
CA ARG A 210 1.24 21.42 -10.17
C ARG A 210 1.98 21.42 -11.51
N LEU A 211 1.60 20.51 -12.40
CA LEU A 211 1.99 20.52 -13.81
C LEU A 211 0.96 21.34 -14.58
N GLN A 212 1.38 22.29 -15.42
CA GLN A 212 0.48 23.01 -16.33
C GLN A 212 0.97 22.92 -17.78
N ILE A 213 0.01 22.92 -18.71
CA ILE A 213 0.21 22.92 -20.15
C ILE A 213 -0.64 24.06 -20.71
N THR A 214 -0.01 25.11 -21.24
CA THR A 214 -0.71 26.29 -21.76
C THR A 214 -0.29 26.62 -23.19
N ALA A 215 -1.16 27.30 -23.92
CA ALA A 215 -0.86 27.88 -25.22
C ALA A 215 -1.33 29.34 -25.29
N LYS A 216 -0.68 30.12 -26.14
CA LYS A 216 -0.96 31.56 -26.34
C LYS A 216 -1.61 31.87 -27.67
N THR A 217 -1.64 30.88 -28.56
CA THR A 217 -2.17 31.00 -29.92
C THR A 217 -3.38 30.10 -30.05
N LYS A 218 -4.39 30.59 -30.77
CA LYS A 218 -5.56 29.81 -31.17
C LYS A 218 -5.16 28.51 -31.87
N GLY A 219 -5.86 27.43 -31.56
CA GLY A 219 -5.59 26.12 -32.15
C GLY A 219 -6.19 24.97 -31.35
N VAL A 220 -6.16 23.77 -31.92
CA VAL A 220 -6.70 22.55 -31.29
C VAL A 220 -5.58 21.55 -31.12
N VAL A 221 -5.44 20.98 -29.94
CA VAL A 221 -4.46 19.92 -29.65
C VAL A 221 -5.14 18.78 -28.88
N TRP A 222 -4.76 17.56 -29.21
CA TRP A 222 -5.08 16.40 -28.41
C TRP A 222 -3.85 15.97 -27.63
N LEU A 223 -4.05 15.62 -26.35
CA LEU A 223 -3.03 15.16 -25.43
C LEU A 223 -3.42 13.79 -24.88
N ASP A 224 -2.44 12.92 -24.70
CA ASP A 224 -2.64 11.59 -24.12
C ASP A 224 -1.37 11.11 -23.40
N GLN A 225 -1.54 10.19 -22.44
CA GLN A 225 -0.47 9.56 -21.66
C GLN A 225 0.54 10.58 -21.14
N VAL A 226 0.07 11.57 -20.38
CA VAL A 226 0.89 12.64 -19.81
C VAL A 226 1.50 12.18 -18.49
N SER A 227 2.74 11.72 -18.51
CA SER A 227 3.49 11.23 -17.34
C SER A 227 4.57 12.23 -16.93
N LEU A 228 4.73 12.43 -15.62
CA LEU A 228 5.84 13.19 -15.06
C LEU A 228 6.46 12.43 -13.89
N MET A 229 7.67 11.92 -14.08
CA MET A 229 8.40 11.20 -13.02
C MET A 229 9.68 11.95 -12.63
N PRO A 230 10.06 11.97 -11.34
CA PRO A 230 11.42 12.37 -10.94
C PRO A 230 12.47 11.52 -11.67
N SER A 231 13.60 12.13 -12.05
CA SER A 231 14.70 11.37 -12.69
C SER A 231 15.45 10.47 -11.70
N ASP A 232 15.39 10.79 -10.42
CA ASP A 232 16.12 10.16 -9.31
C ASP A 232 15.25 9.18 -8.52
N THR A 233 14.35 8.44 -9.18
CA THR A 233 13.61 7.35 -8.54
C THR A 233 14.56 6.30 -7.98
N TYR A 234 14.11 5.56 -6.96
CA TYR A 234 14.96 4.60 -6.24
C TYR A 234 15.61 3.60 -7.21
N LYS A 235 16.93 3.72 -7.38
CA LYS A 235 17.75 2.95 -8.33
C LYS A 235 17.22 2.95 -9.79
N GLY A 236 16.39 3.92 -10.16
CA GLY A 236 15.75 3.98 -11.48
C GLY A 236 14.53 3.06 -11.67
N HIS A 237 14.02 2.43 -10.61
CA HIS A 237 12.87 1.49 -10.69
C HIS A 237 11.50 2.16 -10.58
N GLY A 238 11.41 3.49 -10.62
CA GLY A 238 10.12 4.18 -10.57
C GLY A 238 9.52 4.37 -9.17
N PHE A 239 10.22 3.96 -8.11
CA PHE A 239 9.75 4.13 -6.73
C PHE A 239 10.23 5.42 -6.07
N ARG A 240 9.42 5.94 -5.13
CA ARG A 240 9.82 7.02 -4.22
C ARG A 240 10.84 6.52 -3.20
N THR A 241 12.03 7.12 -3.22
CA THR A 241 13.20 6.73 -2.43
C THR A 241 12.91 6.71 -0.94
N GLU A 242 12.18 7.69 -0.44
CA GLU A 242 11.91 7.88 0.98
C GLU A 242 10.91 6.87 1.55
N LEU A 243 9.93 6.43 0.75
CA LEU A 243 8.99 5.37 1.15
C LEU A 243 9.65 3.99 1.07
N ILE A 244 10.45 3.72 0.02
CA ILE A 244 11.25 2.49 -0.06
C ILE A 244 12.21 2.37 1.12
N SER A 245 12.82 3.48 1.54
CA SER A 245 13.74 3.50 2.68
C SER A 245 13.05 3.04 3.98
N MET A 246 11.78 3.41 4.18
CA MET A 246 11.00 2.92 5.33
C MET A 246 10.72 1.41 5.24
N LEU A 247 10.47 0.87 4.04
CA LEU A 247 10.28 -0.56 3.86
C LEU A 247 11.58 -1.35 4.11
N LEU A 248 12.72 -0.86 3.60
CA LEU A 248 14.03 -1.46 3.85
C LEU A 248 14.36 -1.50 5.35
N ASP A 249 13.96 -0.47 6.09
CA ASP A 249 14.16 -0.36 7.53
C ASP A 249 13.44 -1.44 8.35
N LEU A 250 12.31 -1.96 7.82
CA LEU A 250 11.57 -3.08 8.38
C LEU A 250 12.25 -4.44 8.14
N LYS A 251 13.20 -4.52 7.20
CA LYS A 251 13.85 -5.77 6.75
C LYS A 251 12.85 -6.92 6.46
N PRO A 252 11.81 -6.69 5.64
CA PRO A 252 10.78 -7.69 5.39
C PRO A 252 11.38 -8.94 4.74
N ARG A 253 10.88 -10.11 5.13
CA ARG A 253 11.32 -11.39 4.57
C ARG A 253 10.45 -11.88 3.42
N PHE A 254 9.25 -11.32 3.32
CA PHE A 254 8.33 -11.52 2.21
C PHE A 254 7.54 -10.24 1.93
N LEU A 255 6.98 -10.15 0.73
CA LEU A 255 6.01 -9.15 0.31
C LEU A 255 4.76 -9.87 -0.22
N ARG A 256 3.63 -9.72 0.46
CA ARG A 256 2.30 -10.16 -0.02
C ARG A 256 1.70 -9.09 -0.89
N PHE A 257 1.48 -9.39 -2.17
CA PHE A 257 0.98 -8.43 -3.16
C PHE A 257 0.17 -9.14 -4.26
N PRO A 258 -0.67 -8.41 -5.01
CA PRO A 258 -1.07 -7.01 -4.81
C PRO A 258 -2.31 -6.96 -3.91
N GLY A 259 -2.33 -7.85 -2.91
CA GLY A 259 -3.51 -8.53 -2.36
C GLY A 259 -4.56 -7.65 -1.70
N GLY A 260 -5.16 -8.18 -0.64
CA GLY A 260 -6.41 -7.67 -0.10
C GLY A 260 -7.52 -7.65 -1.14
N CYS A 261 -8.54 -6.86 -0.86
CA CYS A 261 -9.71 -6.74 -1.70
C CYS A 261 -9.41 -6.15 -3.09
N PHE A 262 -8.25 -5.50 -3.29
CA PHE A 262 -7.84 -5.00 -4.61
C PHE A 262 -7.74 -6.10 -5.67
N VAL A 263 -7.31 -7.32 -5.28
CA VAL A 263 -7.22 -8.45 -6.22
C VAL A 263 -8.59 -9.00 -6.62
N GLU A 264 -9.59 -8.85 -5.74
CA GLU A 264 -10.95 -9.34 -5.92
C GLU A 264 -11.81 -8.36 -6.72
N GLY A 265 -11.74 -7.07 -6.35
CA GLY A 265 -12.74 -6.08 -6.71
C GLY A 265 -14.08 -6.31 -6.00
N SER A 266 -14.95 -5.30 -6.02
CA SER A 266 -16.36 -5.52 -5.66
C SER A 266 -17.04 -6.38 -6.73
N TRP A 267 -16.69 -6.15 -8.00
CA TRP A 267 -17.14 -6.90 -9.17
C TRP A 267 -15.94 -7.42 -9.98
N LEU A 268 -16.03 -8.62 -10.56
CA LEU A 268 -14.91 -9.24 -11.30
C LEU A 268 -14.41 -8.40 -12.48
N ARG A 269 -15.26 -7.54 -13.04
CA ARG A 269 -14.87 -6.60 -14.10
C ARG A 269 -13.83 -5.56 -13.65
N ASN A 270 -13.73 -5.32 -12.35
CA ASN A 270 -12.83 -4.35 -11.71
C ASN A 270 -11.71 -5.04 -10.91
N ALA A 271 -11.63 -6.37 -10.94
CA ALA A 271 -10.55 -7.12 -10.31
C ALA A 271 -9.22 -6.85 -11.01
N PHE A 272 -8.12 -6.80 -10.25
CA PHE A 272 -6.78 -6.67 -10.79
C PHE A 272 -6.45 -7.78 -11.81
N ARG A 273 -5.89 -7.40 -12.96
CA ARG A 273 -5.48 -8.32 -14.03
C ARG A 273 -3.98 -8.16 -14.31
N TRP A 274 -3.17 -9.15 -13.93
CA TRP A 274 -1.71 -9.07 -14.04
C TRP A 274 -1.21 -8.81 -15.46
N ARG A 275 -1.88 -9.35 -16.50
CA ARG A 275 -1.50 -9.12 -17.90
C ARG A 275 -1.71 -7.68 -18.35
N ASP A 276 -2.65 -7.00 -17.70
CA ASP A 276 -3.00 -5.62 -18.04
C ASP A 276 -2.03 -4.64 -17.38
N SER A 277 -1.24 -5.11 -16.41
CA SER A 277 -0.25 -4.34 -15.67
C SER A 277 1.21 -4.65 -16.06
N ILE A 278 1.46 -5.32 -17.18
CA ILE A 278 2.80 -5.53 -17.74
C ILE A 278 2.95 -4.91 -19.12
N GLY A 279 4.20 -4.83 -19.61
CA GLY A 279 4.53 -4.15 -20.87
C GLY A 279 4.67 -2.63 -20.70
N PRO A 280 4.72 -1.89 -21.83
CA PRO A 280 4.83 -0.43 -21.83
C PRO A 280 3.70 0.22 -21.02
N TRP A 281 4.06 1.17 -20.15
CA TRP A 281 3.10 1.79 -19.24
C TRP A 281 2.01 2.57 -19.99
N GLU A 282 2.34 3.14 -21.15
CA GLU A 282 1.40 3.89 -21.98
C GLU A 282 0.29 3.02 -22.61
N GLU A 283 0.45 1.70 -22.59
CA GLU A 283 -0.53 0.72 -23.10
C GLU A 283 -1.33 0.01 -22.00
N ARG A 284 -1.03 0.28 -20.73
CA ARG A 284 -1.74 -0.30 -19.58
C ARG A 284 -3.08 0.44 -19.42
N PRO A 285 -4.22 -0.28 -19.43
CA PRO A 285 -5.54 0.34 -19.33
C PRO A 285 -5.82 0.94 -17.96
N GLY A 286 -5.13 0.48 -16.92
CA GLY A 286 -5.59 0.72 -15.57
C GLY A 286 -6.95 0.08 -15.30
N HIS A 287 -7.48 0.32 -14.12
CA HIS A 287 -8.85 -0.03 -13.79
C HIS A 287 -9.37 0.80 -12.60
N TYR A 288 -10.69 0.82 -12.46
CA TYR A 288 -11.33 1.43 -11.30
C TYR A 288 -11.31 0.44 -10.13
N GLY A 289 -10.55 0.78 -9.08
CA GLY A 289 -10.55 0.05 -7.81
C GLY A 289 -11.84 0.33 -7.06
N ASP A 290 -12.91 -0.39 -7.38
CA ASP A 290 -14.26 -0.15 -6.86
C ASP A 290 -14.45 -0.50 -5.39
N VAL A 291 -13.50 -1.21 -4.77
CA VAL A 291 -13.45 -1.40 -3.32
C VAL A 291 -13.01 -0.12 -2.61
N TRP A 292 -11.96 0.53 -3.13
CA TRP A 292 -11.33 1.69 -2.50
C TRP A 292 -11.71 3.03 -3.12
N ASN A 293 -12.52 3.00 -4.18
CA ASN A 293 -13.15 4.14 -4.85
C ASN A 293 -12.20 5.13 -5.54
N TYR A 294 -11.13 4.65 -6.16
CA TYR A 294 -10.30 5.47 -7.04
C TYR A 294 -9.76 4.69 -8.23
N TRP A 295 -9.35 5.43 -9.25
CA TRP A 295 -8.76 4.87 -10.46
C TRP A 295 -7.27 4.59 -10.25
N THR A 296 -6.83 3.45 -10.74
CA THR A 296 -5.41 3.05 -10.76
C THR A 296 -4.98 2.93 -12.23
N ASP A 297 -3.81 3.45 -12.56
CA ASP A 297 -3.27 3.37 -13.92
C ASP A 297 -2.48 2.06 -14.17
N ASP A 298 -2.45 1.17 -13.17
CA ASP A 298 -1.66 -0.06 -13.13
C ASP A 298 -0.17 0.16 -13.49
N GLY A 299 0.35 1.37 -13.18
CA GLY A 299 1.78 1.69 -13.32
C GLY A 299 2.65 0.87 -12.37
N LEU A 300 2.18 0.66 -11.15
CA LEU A 300 2.72 -0.33 -10.21
C LEU A 300 2.07 -1.68 -10.46
N GLY A 301 2.60 -2.42 -11.44
CA GLY A 301 2.03 -3.67 -11.92
C GLY A 301 2.74 -4.92 -11.39
N TYR A 302 2.40 -6.08 -11.96
CA TYR A 302 2.95 -7.37 -11.54
C TYR A 302 4.48 -7.40 -11.60
N TYR A 303 5.06 -6.87 -12.69
CA TYR A 303 6.51 -6.79 -12.87
C TYR A 303 7.16 -5.88 -11.83
N GLU A 304 6.59 -4.70 -11.58
CA GLU A 304 7.14 -3.74 -10.63
C GLU A 304 7.07 -4.28 -9.18
N PHE A 305 6.05 -5.05 -8.80
CA PHE A 305 6.02 -5.71 -7.48
C PHE A 305 7.06 -6.84 -7.33
N LEU A 306 7.34 -7.58 -8.41
CA LEU A 306 8.42 -8.57 -8.41
C LEU A 306 9.78 -7.88 -8.26
N GLN A 307 10.01 -6.77 -8.96
CA GLN A 307 11.20 -5.92 -8.76
C GLN A 307 11.27 -5.34 -7.34
N LEU A 308 10.14 -4.90 -6.78
CA LEU A 308 10.08 -4.40 -5.41
C LEU A 308 10.51 -5.49 -4.41
N SER A 309 10.09 -6.73 -4.63
CA SER A 309 10.50 -7.88 -3.81
C SER A 309 12.02 -8.08 -3.85
N GLU A 310 12.66 -7.98 -5.02
CA GLU A 310 14.12 -8.03 -5.16
C GLU A 310 14.81 -6.86 -4.47
N VAL A 311 14.30 -5.64 -4.65
CA VAL A 311 14.81 -4.43 -4.00
C VAL A 311 14.83 -4.58 -2.47
N LEU A 312 13.79 -5.20 -1.91
CA LEU A 312 13.65 -5.42 -0.47
C LEU A 312 14.41 -6.65 0.03
N GLY A 313 14.92 -7.51 -0.86
CA GLY A 313 15.46 -8.82 -0.50
C GLY A 313 14.41 -9.75 0.12
N ALA A 314 13.14 -9.57 -0.27
CA ALA A 314 11.98 -10.26 0.25
C ALA A 314 11.45 -11.29 -0.74
N ALA A 315 10.92 -12.41 -0.25
CA ALA A 315 10.24 -13.39 -1.09
C ALA A 315 8.87 -12.85 -1.57
N PRO A 316 8.57 -12.86 -2.88
CA PRO A 316 7.25 -12.49 -3.37
C PRO A 316 6.22 -13.55 -2.97
N VAL A 317 5.10 -13.11 -2.39
CA VAL A 317 3.88 -13.90 -2.19
C VAL A 317 2.83 -13.38 -3.17
N TRP A 318 2.63 -14.13 -4.24
CA TRP A 318 1.73 -13.75 -5.32
C TRP A 318 0.28 -14.08 -4.96
N VAL A 319 -0.52 -13.05 -4.68
CA VAL A 319 -1.96 -13.15 -4.45
C VAL A 319 -2.66 -12.94 -5.79
N PHE A 320 -3.56 -13.82 -6.17
CA PHE A 320 -4.29 -13.72 -7.43
C PHE A 320 -5.79 -14.00 -7.27
N ASN A 321 -6.58 -13.46 -8.19
CA ASN A 321 -8.02 -13.67 -8.23
C ASN A 321 -8.35 -15.12 -8.62
N ASN A 322 -9.10 -15.83 -7.79
CA ASN A 322 -9.47 -17.24 -7.99
C ASN A 322 -10.86 -17.40 -8.67
N GLY A 323 -11.33 -16.38 -9.37
CA GLY A 323 -12.66 -16.31 -9.96
C GLY A 323 -13.74 -15.76 -9.03
N ILE A 324 -13.36 -15.11 -7.94
CA ILE A 324 -14.29 -14.53 -6.96
C ILE A 324 -14.02 -13.03 -6.80
N SER A 325 -15.10 -12.27 -6.60
CA SER A 325 -15.10 -10.91 -6.10
C SER A 325 -16.04 -10.80 -4.91
N HIS A 326 -16.20 -9.60 -4.33
CA HIS A 326 -17.17 -9.44 -3.24
C HIS A 326 -18.61 -9.82 -3.65
N HIS A 327 -18.98 -9.67 -4.92
CA HIS A 327 -20.34 -9.91 -5.43
C HIS A 327 -20.47 -10.94 -6.55
N ASP A 328 -19.38 -11.32 -7.22
CA ASP A 328 -19.40 -12.31 -8.31
C ASP A 328 -18.65 -13.58 -7.91
N GLU A 329 -19.12 -14.73 -8.38
CA GLU A 329 -18.42 -16.01 -8.28
C GLU A 329 -18.49 -16.75 -9.62
N VAL A 330 -17.34 -17.10 -10.18
CA VAL A 330 -17.25 -17.97 -11.35
C VAL A 330 -17.47 -19.41 -10.91
N ASP A 331 -18.47 -20.06 -11.51
CA ASP A 331 -18.74 -21.49 -11.31
C ASP A 331 -17.49 -22.33 -11.60
N THR A 332 -17.23 -23.32 -10.75
CA THR A 332 -16.04 -24.19 -10.85
C THR A 332 -15.91 -24.91 -12.20
N THR A 333 -17.01 -25.15 -12.93
CA THR A 333 -16.97 -25.73 -14.27
C THR A 333 -16.42 -24.76 -15.33
N ALA A 334 -16.47 -23.46 -15.07
CA ALA A 334 -16.02 -22.38 -15.97
C ALA A 334 -14.67 -21.75 -15.56
N ILE A 335 -14.03 -22.20 -14.47
CA ILE A 335 -12.83 -21.56 -13.93
C ILE A 335 -11.53 -21.80 -14.73
N ALA A 336 -11.54 -22.73 -15.69
CA ALA A 336 -10.34 -23.15 -16.43
C ALA A 336 -9.54 -21.99 -17.09
N PRO A 337 -10.16 -20.95 -17.68
CA PRO A 337 -9.42 -19.81 -18.21
C PRO A 337 -8.64 -19.04 -17.13
N PHE A 338 -9.17 -18.91 -15.92
CA PHE A 338 -8.47 -18.25 -14.81
C PHE A 338 -7.28 -19.10 -14.36
N VAL A 339 -7.43 -20.43 -14.28
CA VAL A 339 -6.31 -21.33 -13.95
C VAL A 339 -5.17 -21.20 -14.96
N LYS A 340 -5.48 -21.18 -16.26
CA LYS A 340 -4.48 -20.93 -17.30
C LYS A 340 -3.83 -19.55 -17.12
N ASP A 341 -4.63 -18.54 -16.81
CA ASP A 341 -4.15 -17.17 -16.63
C ASP A 341 -3.07 -17.06 -15.57
N ILE A 342 -3.25 -17.79 -14.47
CA ILE A 342 -2.29 -17.80 -13.36
C ILE A 342 -1.07 -18.67 -13.67
N LEU A 343 -1.21 -19.80 -14.35
CA LEU A 343 -0.04 -20.57 -14.82
C LEU A 343 0.85 -19.74 -15.74
N ASP A 344 0.25 -18.93 -16.61
CA ASP A 344 0.97 -17.99 -17.47
C ASP A 344 1.67 -16.89 -16.64
N SER A 345 1.08 -16.42 -15.53
CA SER A 345 1.74 -15.47 -14.61
C SER A 345 2.97 -16.09 -13.92
N LEU A 346 2.88 -17.37 -13.57
CA LEU A 346 3.99 -18.11 -12.99
C LEU A 346 5.08 -18.39 -14.04
N GLU A 347 4.71 -18.64 -15.29
CA GLU A 347 5.67 -18.75 -16.39
C GLU A 347 6.33 -17.38 -16.67
N PHE A 348 5.60 -16.27 -16.59
CA PHE A 348 6.18 -14.92 -16.66
C PHE A 348 7.25 -14.73 -15.58
N ALA A 349 6.97 -15.12 -14.34
CA ALA A 349 7.91 -14.92 -13.24
C ALA A 349 9.08 -15.92 -13.28
N ARG A 350 8.82 -17.21 -13.54
CA ARG A 350 9.79 -18.31 -13.34
C ARG A 350 10.35 -18.93 -14.61
N GLY A 351 9.69 -18.73 -15.75
CA GLY A 351 10.08 -19.32 -17.04
C GLY A 351 11.41 -18.79 -17.55
N SER A 352 12.09 -19.56 -18.42
CA SER A 352 13.32 -19.09 -19.07
C SER A 352 13.02 -17.94 -20.04
N ALA A 353 14.03 -17.16 -20.42
CA ALA A 353 13.87 -16.03 -21.34
C ALA A 353 13.36 -16.44 -22.74
N GLU A 354 13.41 -17.73 -23.08
CA GLU A 354 12.93 -18.31 -24.34
C GLU A 354 11.49 -18.84 -24.25
N SER A 355 10.92 -18.90 -23.05
CA SER A 355 9.54 -19.34 -22.84
C SER A 355 8.54 -18.27 -23.28
N THR A 356 7.26 -18.63 -23.41
CA THR A 356 6.24 -17.71 -23.95
C THR A 356 6.16 -16.45 -23.10
N TRP A 357 6.01 -16.63 -21.78
CA TRP A 357 5.88 -15.50 -20.85
C TRP A 357 7.21 -15.05 -20.25
N GLY A 358 8.21 -15.95 -20.14
CA GLY A 358 9.55 -15.54 -19.71
C GLY A 358 10.24 -14.61 -20.73
N SER A 359 9.95 -14.76 -22.03
CA SER A 359 10.42 -13.81 -23.06
C SER A 359 9.82 -12.41 -22.91
N VAL A 360 8.58 -12.30 -22.44
CA VAL A 360 7.95 -11.00 -22.14
C VAL A 360 8.67 -10.32 -20.97
N ARG A 361 8.96 -11.07 -19.89
CA ARG A 361 9.75 -10.57 -18.75
C ARG A 361 11.15 -10.12 -19.20
N ALA A 362 11.82 -10.93 -20.03
CA ALA A 362 13.13 -10.60 -20.59
C ALA A 362 13.10 -9.32 -21.45
N ALA A 363 12.09 -9.16 -22.30
CA ALA A 363 11.91 -7.97 -23.12
C ALA A 363 11.61 -6.70 -22.29
N MET A 364 11.02 -6.86 -21.11
CA MET A 364 10.85 -5.78 -20.12
C MET A 364 12.16 -5.43 -19.37
N GLY A 365 13.27 -6.10 -19.69
CA GLY A 365 14.60 -5.78 -19.15
C GLY A 365 15.06 -6.68 -18.00
N HIS A 366 14.34 -7.77 -17.71
CA HIS A 366 14.72 -8.73 -16.65
C HIS A 366 14.72 -10.17 -17.18
N PRO A 367 15.83 -10.65 -17.77
CA PRO A 367 15.90 -12.00 -18.33
C PRO A 367 15.92 -13.10 -17.27
N GLU A 368 16.36 -12.82 -16.04
CA GLU A 368 16.49 -13.82 -14.98
C GLU A 368 15.11 -14.14 -14.35
N PRO A 369 14.85 -15.39 -13.96
CA PRO A 369 13.62 -15.74 -13.24
C PRO A 369 13.52 -15.08 -11.87
N PHE A 370 12.34 -14.59 -11.50
CA PHE A 370 12.03 -14.19 -10.14
C PHE A 370 11.78 -15.42 -9.24
N PRO A 371 12.21 -15.41 -7.97
CA PRO A 371 12.09 -16.55 -7.06
C PRO A 371 10.69 -16.63 -6.41
N VAL A 372 9.62 -16.70 -7.22
CA VAL A 372 8.25 -16.87 -6.71
C VAL A 372 8.08 -18.27 -6.12
N LYS A 373 7.98 -18.33 -4.79
CA LYS A 373 7.84 -19.57 -4.00
C LYS A 373 6.48 -19.72 -3.33
N TYR A 374 5.74 -18.63 -3.17
CA TYR A 374 4.48 -18.61 -2.43
C TYR A 374 3.38 -18.02 -3.32
N VAL A 375 2.22 -18.67 -3.30
CA VAL A 375 1.02 -18.17 -3.96
C VAL A 375 -0.17 -18.26 -3.03
N ALA A 376 -1.01 -17.21 -3.02
CA ALA A 376 -2.28 -17.20 -2.33
C ALA A 376 -3.42 -17.28 -3.34
N ILE A 377 -4.28 -18.28 -3.17
CA ILE A 377 -5.34 -18.63 -4.13
C ILE A 377 -6.64 -17.93 -3.73
N GLY A 378 -6.72 -16.64 -4.05
CA GLY A 378 -7.80 -15.74 -3.59
C GLY A 378 -7.44 -14.88 -2.38
N ASN A 379 -8.44 -14.17 -1.87
CA ASN A 379 -8.35 -13.34 -0.66
C ASN A 379 -9.68 -13.42 0.10
N GLU A 380 -9.67 -13.74 1.41
CA GLU A 380 -10.87 -13.83 2.27
C GLU A 380 -12.07 -14.66 1.75
N ASP A 381 -11.84 -15.54 0.79
CA ASP A 381 -12.91 -16.20 0.02
C ASP A 381 -13.49 -17.47 0.66
N CYS A 382 -12.98 -17.93 1.80
CA CYS A 382 -13.28 -19.27 2.33
C CYS A 382 -14.79 -19.58 2.47
N GLY A 383 -15.59 -18.55 2.80
CA GLY A 383 -17.05 -18.67 2.98
C GLY A 383 -17.87 -18.65 1.68
N LYS A 384 -17.24 -18.45 0.52
CA LYS A 384 -17.90 -18.33 -0.78
C LYS A 384 -18.25 -19.69 -1.35
N GLU A 385 -19.35 -19.78 -2.10
CA GLU A 385 -19.92 -21.04 -2.58
C GLU A 385 -18.92 -21.83 -3.45
N ASN A 386 -18.28 -21.14 -4.39
CA ASN A 386 -17.39 -21.75 -5.38
C ASN A 386 -15.93 -21.83 -4.93
N TYR A 387 -15.55 -21.24 -3.78
CA TYR A 387 -14.15 -21.15 -3.35
C TYR A 387 -13.46 -22.51 -3.33
N ARG A 388 -14.05 -23.49 -2.64
CA ARG A 388 -13.44 -24.81 -2.47
C ARG A 388 -13.22 -25.50 -3.81
N GLY A 389 -14.19 -25.42 -4.72
CA GLY A 389 -14.09 -26.00 -6.05
C GLY A 389 -13.02 -25.31 -6.89
N ASN A 390 -13.01 -23.98 -6.90
CA ASN A 390 -12.03 -23.17 -7.62
C ASN A 390 -10.62 -23.40 -7.08
N TYR A 391 -10.43 -23.32 -5.76
CA TYR A 391 -9.17 -23.58 -5.07
C TYR A 391 -8.54 -24.91 -5.52
N LEU A 392 -9.32 -26.00 -5.53
CA LEU A 392 -8.81 -27.31 -5.94
C LEU A 392 -8.38 -27.35 -7.41
N LYS A 393 -9.01 -26.57 -8.30
CA LYS A 393 -8.58 -26.46 -9.70
C LYS A 393 -7.23 -25.75 -9.82
N PHE A 394 -7.03 -24.64 -9.10
CA PHE A 394 -5.74 -23.95 -9.05
C PHE A 394 -4.66 -24.80 -8.35
N TYR A 395 -4.96 -25.35 -7.19
CA TYR A 395 -4.04 -26.20 -6.41
C TYR A 395 -3.47 -27.32 -7.26
N ASN A 396 -4.33 -28.10 -7.93
CA ASN A 396 -3.88 -29.25 -8.70
C ASN A 396 -3.03 -28.82 -9.90
N ALA A 397 -3.45 -27.79 -10.64
CA ALA A 397 -2.73 -27.31 -11.81
C ALA A 397 -1.37 -26.70 -11.44
N ILE A 398 -1.31 -25.90 -10.38
CA ILE A 398 -0.05 -25.30 -9.91
C ILE A 398 0.87 -26.37 -9.33
N ARG A 399 0.36 -27.31 -8.53
CA ARG A 399 1.18 -28.40 -7.97
C ARG A 399 1.76 -29.30 -9.06
N GLU A 400 1.01 -29.54 -10.14
CA GLU A 400 1.49 -30.31 -11.29
C GLU A 400 2.60 -29.58 -12.05
N ALA A 401 2.43 -28.28 -12.33
CA ALA A 401 3.39 -27.49 -13.11
C ALA A 401 4.61 -27.04 -12.29
N TYR A 402 4.42 -26.74 -11.00
CA TYR A 402 5.39 -26.12 -10.10
C TYR A 402 5.33 -26.78 -8.71
N PRO A 403 5.80 -28.03 -8.57
CA PRO A 403 5.63 -28.81 -7.35
C PRO A 403 6.31 -28.22 -6.10
N ASP A 404 7.25 -27.28 -6.28
CA ASP A 404 7.99 -26.60 -5.22
C ASP A 404 7.32 -25.32 -4.70
N ILE A 405 6.29 -24.80 -5.39
CA ILE A 405 5.52 -23.65 -4.90
C ILE A 405 4.71 -24.06 -3.66
N GLN A 406 4.67 -23.19 -2.66
CA GLN A 406 3.82 -23.35 -1.49
C GLN A 406 2.50 -22.63 -1.70
N MET A 407 1.40 -23.36 -1.51
CA MET A 407 0.05 -22.84 -1.70
C MET A 407 -0.56 -22.43 -0.37
N ILE A 408 -1.07 -21.19 -0.35
CA ILE A 408 -1.78 -20.57 0.76
C ILE A 408 -3.28 -20.64 0.49
N SER A 409 -4.03 -21.30 1.37
CA SER A 409 -5.49 -21.28 1.42
C SER A 409 -5.98 -20.07 2.21
N ASN A 410 -7.12 -19.48 1.85
CA ASN A 410 -7.77 -18.40 2.61
C ASN A 410 -8.68 -18.94 3.73
N CYS A 411 -8.80 -20.24 3.88
CA CYS A 411 -9.55 -20.85 4.99
C CYS A 411 -8.69 -20.94 6.24
N ASP A 412 -9.17 -20.41 7.36
CA ASP A 412 -8.46 -20.48 8.64
C ASP A 412 -8.39 -21.93 9.18
N GLY A 413 -7.16 -22.43 9.35
CA GLY A 413 -6.84 -23.74 9.94
C GLY A 413 -6.38 -23.68 11.41
N SER A 414 -6.48 -22.53 12.08
CA SER A 414 -5.96 -22.30 13.44
C SER A 414 -6.63 -23.16 14.51
N SER A 415 -7.94 -23.40 14.34
CA SER A 415 -8.81 -24.07 15.31
C SER A 415 -9.21 -25.50 14.90
N GLY A 416 -8.89 -25.92 13.67
CA GLY A 416 -9.26 -27.23 13.15
C GLY A 416 -8.58 -27.54 11.82
N PRO A 417 -8.53 -28.82 11.41
CA PRO A 417 -7.91 -29.20 10.14
C PRO A 417 -8.72 -28.66 8.95
N LEU A 418 -8.01 -28.24 7.90
CA LEU A 418 -8.63 -27.96 6.61
C LEU A 418 -9.17 -29.24 5.97
N ASP A 419 -10.23 -29.10 5.18
CA ASP A 419 -10.87 -30.20 4.45
C ASP A 419 -10.34 -30.36 3.01
N HIS A 420 -9.25 -29.66 2.69
CA HIS A 420 -8.57 -29.61 1.41
C HIS A 420 -7.05 -29.42 1.64
N PRO A 421 -6.19 -29.79 0.67
CA PRO A 421 -4.74 -29.69 0.86
C PRO A 421 -4.25 -28.24 0.77
N ALA A 422 -3.31 -27.86 1.62
CA ALA A 422 -2.61 -26.58 1.58
C ALA A 422 -1.23 -26.74 2.25
N ASP A 423 -0.26 -25.89 1.91
CA ASP A 423 1.02 -25.81 2.64
C ASP A 423 0.93 -24.79 3.76
N LEU A 424 0.22 -23.69 3.51
CA LEU A 424 -0.12 -22.67 4.48
C LEU A 424 -1.61 -22.34 4.44
N TYR A 425 -2.10 -21.75 5.52
CA TYR A 425 -3.43 -21.16 5.58
C TYR A 425 -3.38 -19.72 6.07
N ASP A 426 -4.30 -18.92 5.60
CA ASP A 426 -4.42 -17.51 5.92
C ASP A 426 -5.21 -17.30 7.23
N PHE A 427 -4.76 -16.33 8.02
CA PHE A 427 -5.40 -15.90 9.26
C PHE A 427 -5.43 -14.38 9.30
N HIS A 428 -6.63 -13.80 9.31
CA HIS A 428 -6.84 -12.37 9.35
C HIS A 428 -7.42 -11.95 10.70
N VAL A 429 -6.92 -10.84 11.27
CA VAL A 429 -7.51 -10.28 12.50
C VAL A 429 -7.47 -8.76 12.53
N TYR A 430 -8.66 -8.18 12.57
CA TYR A 430 -8.91 -6.76 12.78
C TYR A 430 -9.83 -6.59 13.99
N THR A 431 -9.31 -6.04 15.08
CA THR A 431 -10.09 -5.93 16.34
C THR A 431 -9.60 -4.80 17.25
N GLY A 432 -10.24 -4.59 18.40
CA GLY A 432 -9.80 -3.60 19.39
C GLY A 432 -8.57 -4.06 20.20
N SER A 433 -7.84 -3.12 20.82
CA SER A 433 -6.54 -3.41 21.45
C SER A 433 -6.63 -4.50 22.53
N ARG A 434 -7.67 -4.47 23.38
CA ARG A 434 -7.88 -5.46 24.44
C ARG A 434 -8.08 -6.88 23.89
N ALA A 435 -8.83 -7.00 22.80
CA ALA A 435 -9.11 -8.29 22.17
C ALA A 435 -7.83 -8.84 21.53
N LEU A 436 -7.11 -8.04 20.74
CA LEU A 436 -5.88 -8.47 20.10
C LEU A 436 -4.79 -8.84 21.14
N PHE A 437 -4.66 -8.06 22.21
CA PHE A 437 -3.73 -8.41 23.30
C PHE A 437 -4.04 -9.78 23.91
N SER A 438 -5.33 -10.12 24.05
CA SER A 438 -5.77 -11.42 24.59
C SER A 438 -5.51 -12.59 23.64
N MET A 439 -5.29 -12.31 22.35
CA MET A 439 -4.97 -13.28 21.30
C MET A 439 -3.49 -13.69 21.25
N LYS A 440 -2.64 -13.22 22.18
CA LYS A 440 -1.24 -13.66 22.31
C LYS A 440 -1.05 -15.18 22.47
N ASN A 441 -2.10 -15.91 22.82
CA ASN A 441 -2.07 -17.37 22.96
C ASN A 441 -2.89 -18.11 21.88
N THR A 442 -3.34 -17.43 20.81
CA THR A 442 -4.22 -18.01 19.77
C THR A 442 -3.67 -19.33 19.22
N PHE A 443 -2.37 -19.38 18.93
CA PHE A 443 -1.74 -20.53 18.28
C PHE A 443 -1.16 -21.58 19.25
N ASP A 444 -1.30 -21.38 20.58
CA ASP A 444 -0.71 -22.27 21.59
C ASP A 444 -1.19 -23.72 21.42
N ASN A 445 -2.46 -23.90 21.03
CA ASN A 445 -3.10 -25.21 20.87
C ASN A 445 -3.29 -25.63 19.41
N THR A 446 -2.81 -24.85 18.44
CA THR A 446 -2.89 -25.19 17.02
C THR A 446 -2.13 -26.49 16.73
N SER A 447 -2.64 -27.30 15.79
CA SER A 447 -1.99 -28.57 15.43
C SER A 447 -0.61 -28.34 14.81
N ARG A 448 0.38 -29.13 15.23
CA ARG A 448 1.76 -29.08 14.70
C ARG A 448 1.95 -29.94 13.45
N SER A 449 0.95 -30.74 13.06
CA SER A 449 1.00 -31.68 11.93
C SER A 449 0.24 -31.21 10.68
N GLY A 450 -0.35 -30.01 10.70
CA GLY A 450 -1.11 -29.44 9.59
C GLY A 450 -0.33 -28.41 8.77
N PRO A 451 -1.01 -27.73 7.82
CA PRO A 451 -0.46 -26.58 7.12
C PRO A 451 -0.04 -25.49 8.11
N LYS A 452 0.93 -24.66 7.72
CA LYS A 452 1.46 -23.60 8.59
C LYS A 452 0.57 -22.36 8.55
N ALA A 453 0.50 -21.63 9.65
CA ALA A 453 -0.25 -20.39 9.69
C ALA A 453 0.53 -19.27 9.00
N PHE A 454 -0.17 -18.53 8.14
CA PHE A 454 0.21 -17.21 7.66
C PHE A 454 -0.78 -16.20 8.24
N VAL A 455 -0.34 -15.40 9.21
CA VAL A 455 -1.11 -14.26 9.71
C VAL A 455 -0.98 -13.11 8.71
N SER A 456 -1.66 -13.21 7.56
CA SER A 456 -1.34 -12.33 6.44
C SER A 456 -1.83 -10.89 6.62
N GLU A 457 -2.81 -10.70 7.50
CA GLU A 457 -3.33 -9.40 7.89
C GLU A 457 -3.61 -9.35 9.39
N TYR A 458 -2.97 -8.42 10.10
CA TYR A 458 -3.35 -8.07 11.46
C TYR A 458 -3.23 -6.56 11.70
N ALA A 459 -4.18 -5.99 12.43
CA ALA A 459 -4.06 -4.65 13.02
C ALA A 459 -5.08 -4.44 14.13
N VAL A 460 -4.79 -3.52 15.05
CA VAL A 460 -5.83 -2.96 15.92
C VAL A 460 -6.60 -1.88 15.16
N THR A 461 -7.88 -2.12 14.89
CA THR A 461 -8.78 -1.22 14.13
C THR A 461 -9.97 -0.73 14.95
N GLY A 462 -10.03 -1.08 16.24
CA GLY A 462 -11.08 -0.61 17.14
C GLY A 462 -11.07 0.91 17.34
N ASN A 463 -12.10 1.43 18.01
CA ASN A 463 -12.22 2.87 18.33
C ASN A 463 -11.03 3.41 19.14
N ASP A 464 -10.24 2.55 19.75
CA ASP A 464 -9.03 2.82 20.52
C ASP A 464 -7.74 2.89 19.67
N ALA A 465 -7.82 2.55 18.38
CA ALA A 465 -6.72 2.66 17.43
C ALA A 465 -6.44 4.10 17.00
N GLY A 466 -7.51 4.89 16.80
CA GLY A 466 -7.42 6.23 16.22
C GLY A 466 -6.72 6.20 14.85
N ARG A 467 -5.70 7.05 14.67
CA ARG A 467 -4.83 7.07 13.47
C ARG A 467 -3.55 6.24 13.63
N GLY A 468 -3.49 5.38 14.65
CA GLY A 468 -2.29 4.65 15.07
C GLY A 468 -1.85 5.12 16.45
N SER A 469 -2.27 4.39 17.49
CA SER A 469 -2.01 4.73 18.88
C SER A 469 -0.93 3.85 19.51
N LEU A 470 -0.27 4.33 20.56
CA LEU A 470 0.67 3.51 21.33
C LEU A 470 -0.04 2.30 21.96
N LEU A 471 -1.30 2.45 22.40
CA LEU A 471 -2.09 1.37 22.97
C LEU A 471 -2.33 0.24 21.94
N ALA A 472 -2.70 0.59 20.71
CA ALA A 472 -2.83 -0.34 19.60
C ALA A 472 -1.50 -1.10 19.37
N SER A 473 -0.40 -0.35 19.25
CA SER A 473 0.93 -0.90 19.05
C SER A 473 1.38 -1.86 20.16
N LEU A 474 1.05 -1.57 21.43
CA LEU A 474 1.36 -2.47 22.55
C LEU A 474 0.55 -3.78 22.50
N ALA A 475 -0.72 -3.70 22.10
CA ALA A 475 -1.56 -4.88 21.91
C ALA A 475 -1.07 -5.76 20.75
N GLU A 476 -0.66 -5.13 19.65
CA GLU A 476 -0.04 -5.79 18.50
C GLU A 476 1.28 -6.44 18.89
N ALA A 477 2.13 -5.75 19.65
CA ALA A 477 3.39 -6.31 20.16
C ALA A 477 3.14 -7.57 21.00
N ALA A 478 2.14 -7.54 21.89
CA ALA A 478 1.76 -8.71 22.68
C ALA A 478 1.32 -9.88 21.79
N PHE A 479 0.51 -9.62 20.77
CA PHE A 479 0.14 -10.63 19.78
C PHE A 479 1.36 -11.20 19.05
N LEU A 480 2.29 -10.35 18.60
CA LEU A 480 3.52 -10.79 17.93
C LEU A 480 4.43 -11.64 18.81
N THR A 481 4.53 -11.38 20.12
CA THR A 481 5.27 -12.28 21.04
C THR A 481 4.66 -13.68 21.06
N GLY A 482 3.33 -13.77 20.93
CA GLY A 482 2.60 -15.02 20.77
C GLY A 482 2.95 -15.76 19.48
N LEU A 483 3.13 -15.01 18.39
CA LEU A 483 3.55 -15.58 17.10
C LEU A 483 4.99 -16.09 17.17
N GLU A 484 5.91 -15.36 17.78
CA GLU A 484 7.30 -15.82 17.99
C GLU A 484 7.35 -17.12 18.81
N LYS A 485 6.57 -17.19 19.89
CA LYS A 485 6.45 -18.37 20.75
C LYS A 485 5.93 -19.58 19.98
N ASN A 486 5.01 -19.37 19.04
CA ASN A 486 4.38 -20.41 18.22
C ASN A 486 4.96 -20.48 16.80
N SER A 487 6.21 -20.04 16.62
CA SER A 487 6.90 -20.02 15.32
C SER A 487 7.16 -21.42 14.72
N ASP A 488 6.90 -22.49 15.47
CA ASP A 488 6.83 -23.86 14.96
C ASP A 488 5.61 -24.11 14.04
N VAL A 489 4.55 -23.35 14.23
CA VAL A 489 3.30 -23.42 13.43
C VAL A 489 3.00 -22.13 12.66
N VAL A 490 3.37 -20.95 13.18
CA VAL A 490 3.22 -19.66 12.49
C VAL A 490 4.49 -19.34 11.71
N HIS A 491 4.39 -19.28 10.39
CA HIS A 491 5.58 -19.15 9.52
C HIS A 491 5.71 -17.79 8.88
N MET A 492 4.62 -17.02 8.82
CA MET A 492 4.55 -15.72 8.14
C MET A 492 3.54 -14.82 8.86
N ALA A 493 3.82 -13.53 8.95
CA ALA A 493 2.95 -12.53 9.55
C ALA A 493 3.23 -11.14 8.96
N SER A 494 2.17 -10.40 8.61
CA SER A 494 2.26 -9.03 8.08
C SER A 494 1.14 -8.14 8.60
N TYR A 495 1.51 -6.92 8.98
CA TYR A 495 0.57 -5.87 9.34
C TYR A 495 -0.13 -5.31 8.10
N ALA A 496 -1.40 -4.94 8.24
CA ALA A 496 -2.19 -4.37 7.16
C ALA A 496 -3.17 -3.29 7.69
N PRO A 497 -3.39 -2.19 6.94
CA PRO A 497 -2.68 -1.79 5.72
C PRO A 497 -1.31 -1.13 6.00
N LEU A 498 -0.44 -1.15 5.00
CA LEU A 498 0.94 -0.68 5.15
C LEU A 498 1.09 0.83 5.03
N PHE A 499 0.33 1.46 4.13
CA PHE A 499 0.51 2.83 3.69
C PHE A 499 -0.79 3.61 3.73
N ILE A 500 -0.71 4.90 4.06
CA ILE A 500 -1.81 5.85 3.95
C ILE A 500 -1.35 7.24 3.54
N ASN A 501 -1.96 7.78 2.49
CA ASN A 501 -1.83 9.20 2.16
C ASN A 501 -2.68 10.03 3.13
N ASP A 502 -2.09 11.02 3.80
CA ASP A 502 -2.77 11.83 4.82
C ASP A 502 -3.93 12.69 4.25
N ASN A 503 -3.95 12.89 2.92
CA ASN A 503 -5.02 13.62 2.24
C ASN A 503 -6.25 12.77 1.89
N ASP A 504 -6.13 11.45 1.83
CA ASP A 504 -7.25 10.54 1.57
C ASP A 504 -7.11 9.24 2.34
N ARG A 505 -7.93 9.14 3.39
CA ARG A 505 -7.81 8.15 4.46
C ARG A 505 -9.04 7.26 4.45
N THR A 506 -9.02 6.23 3.61
CA THR A 506 -10.14 5.29 3.43
C THR A 506 -10.21 4.25 4.54
N TRP A 507 -9.05 3.76 4.99
CA TRP A 507 -8.92 2.82 6.11
C TRP A 507 -8.01 3.36 7.21
N ASN A 508 -8.19 2.91 8.44
CA ASN A 508 -7.37 3.31 9.58
C ASN A 508 -7.26 2.18 10.62
N PRO A 509 -6.14 2.12 11.36
CA PRO A 509 -4.87 2.83 11.17
C PRO A 509 -3.95 2.13 10.14
N ASP A 510 -2.77 2.70 9.89
CA ASP A 510 -1.79 2.19 8.93
C ASP A 510 -0.37 2.33 9.49
N ALA A 511 0.59 1.56 8.98
CA ALA A 511 1.96 1.60 9.48
C ALA A 511 2.68 2.89 9.07
N ILE A 512 2.58 3.30 7.81
CA ILE A 512 3.33 4.44 7.24
C ILE A 512 2.36 5.49 6.71
N VAL A 513 2.42 6.69 7.29
CA VAL A 513 1.66 7.85 6.83
C VAL A 513 2.55 8.72 5.96
N PHE A 514 2.04 9.19 4.83
CA PHE A 514 2.79 10.05 3.91
C PHE A 514 1.89 11.06 3.21
N ASN A 515 2.51 12.01 2.51
CA ASN A 515 1.88 12.85 1.49
C ASN A 515 2.91 13.14 0.39
N SER A 516 2.73 14.21 -0.38
CA SER A 516 3.62 14.55 -1.50
C SER A 516 5.09 14.77 -1.10
N TRP A 517 5.39 15.18 0.14
CA TRP A 517 6.75 15.62 0.52
C TRP A 517 7.28 15.11 1.86
N GLN A 518 6.42 14.56 2.72
CA GLN A 518 6.81 14.03 4.03
C GLN A 518 6.14 12.69 4.32
N GLN A 519 6.75 11.95 5.25
CA GLN A 519 6.35 10.63 5.66
C GLN A 519 6.81 10.36 7.10
N TYR A 520 6.06 9.55 7.83
CA TYR A 520 6.42 9.08 9.16
C TYR A 520 5.80 7.71 9.46
N GLY A 521 6.44 6.97 10.36
CA GLY A 521 5.90 5.71 10.87
C GLY A 521 5.01 5.95 12.09
N THR A 522 3.84 5.31 12.14
CA THR A 522 3.00 5.25 13.34
C THR A 522 3.66 4.38 14.43
N PRO A 523 3.16 4.38 15.68
CA PRO A 523 3.68 3.47 16.71
C PRO A 523 3.75 2.01 16.24
N SER A 524 2.78 1.54 15.44
CA SER A 524 2.78 0.19 14.87
C SER A 524 3.94 -0.07 13.91
N TYR A 525 4.36 0.90 13.10
CA TYR A 525 5.59 0.78 12.27
C TYR A 525 6.84 0.61 13.14
N TRP A 526 6.99 1.43 14.18
CA TRP A 526 8.15 1.34 15.06
C TRP A 526 8.18 0.05 15.87
N MET A 527 7.00 -0.46 16.25
CA MET A 527 6.84 -1.77 16.84
C MET A 527 7.28 -2.87 15.87
N GLN A 528 6.86 -2.84 14.61
CA GLN A 528 7.36 -3.81 13.63
C GLN A 528 8.88 -3.74 13.45
N LYS A 529 9.46 -2.52 13.43
CA LYS A 529 10.92 -2.33 13.43
C LYS A 529 11.61 -2.95 14.66
N LEU A 530 10.95 -2.99 15.83
CA LEU A 530 11.44 -3.69 17.02
C LEU A 530 11.47 -5.21 16.84
N PHE A 531 10.57 -5.77 16.02
CA PHE A 531 10.47 -7.21 15.73
C PHE A 531 11.28 -7.65 14.50
N ARG A 532 11.90 -6.76 13.74
CA ARG A 532 12.60 -7.09 12.48
C ARG A 532 13.71 -8.15 12.59
N GLU A 533 14.39 -8.23 13.74
CA GLU A 533 15.47 -9.20 13.94
C GLU A 533 14.96 -10.59 14.39
N SER A 534 13.64 -10.80 14.45
CA SER A 534 13.07 -12.06 14.95
C SER A 534 13.07 -13.15 13.87
N SER A 535 12.89 -12.78 12.60
CA SER A 535 12.95 -13.74 11.50
C SER A 535 14.34 -14.38 11.42
N GLY A 536 14.40 -15.71 11.54
CA GLY A 536 15.66 -16.46 11.58
C GLY A 536 16.40 -16.47 12.91
N ALA A 537 15.91 -15.72 13.91
CA ALA A 537 16.47 -15.74 15.27
C ALA A 537 16.16 -17.05 16.00
N THR A 538 16.77 -17.22 17.17
CA THR A 538 16.52 -18.33 18.08
C THR A 538 15.62 -17.86 19.23
N ILE A 539 14.42 -18.42 19.36
CA ILE A 539 13.50 -18.16 20.47
C ILE A 539 13.85 -19.03 21.67
N HIS A 540 13.86 -18.42 22.86
CA HIS A 540 14.15 -19.08 24.14
C HIS A 540 12.90 -19.23 24.98
N PRO A 541 12.75 -20.35 25.73
CA PRO A 541 11.70 -20.48 26.72
C PRO A 541 11.80 -19.39 27.79
N ILE A 542 10.65 -18.88 28.20
CA ILE A 542 10.56 -17.89 29.28
C ILE A 542 9.59 -18.35 30.37
N SER A 543 9.84 -17.91 31.60
CA SER A 543 8.92 -18.05 32.73
C SER A 543 8.62 -16.67 33.30
N LEU A 544 7.34 -16.29 33.35
CA LEU A 544 6.91 -15.00 33.90
C LEU A 544 6.07 -15.22 35.17
N SER A 545 6.56 -14.74 36.31
CA SER A 545 5.81 -14.73 37.57
C SER A 545 5.46 -13.29 37.96
N SER A 546 4.16 -12.97 37.99
CA SER A 546 3.63 -11.65 38.35
C SER A 546 2.20 -11.77 38.85
N SER A 547 1.77 -10.88 39.75
CA SER A 547 0.36 -10.72 40.15
C SER A 547 -0.54 -10.22 39.02
N CYS A 548 0.06 -9.73 37.92
CA CYS A 548 -0.62 -9.22 36.72
C CYS A 548 -0.20 -9.96 35.44
N SER A 549 0.15 -11.25 35.53
CA SER A 549 0.59 -12.05 34.38
C SER A 549 -0.38 -12.02 33.19
N GLY A 550 -1.69 -11.89 33.45
CA GLY A 550 -2.72 -11.72 32.42
C GLY A 550 -2.50 -10.49 31.54
N SER A 551 -1.91 -9.41 32.08
CA SER A 551 -1.69 -8.11 31.44
C SER A 551 -0.27 -7.90 30.91
N LEU A 552 0.57 -8.94 30.92
CA LEU A 552 1.94 -8.89 30.40
C LEU A 552 2.13 -9.89 29.26
N ALA A 553 2.97 -9.57 28.30
CA ALA A 553 3.36 -10.46 27.21
C ALA A 553 4.87 -10.33 27.02
N ALA A 554 5.57 -11.45 26.80
CA ALA A 554 7.01 -11.39 26.67
C ALA A 554 7.54 -12.46 25.72
N SER A 555 8.68 -12.17 25.12
CA SER A 555 9.48 -13.12 24.36
C SER A 555 10.96 -12.81 24.54
N ALA A 556 11.81 -13.82 24.35
CA ALA A 556 13.25 -13.67 24.41
C ALA A 556 13.89 -14.37 23.21
N ILE A 557 14.60 -13.60 22.38
CA ILE A 557 15.28 -14.12 21.19
C ILE A 557 16.77 -13.86 21.26
N THR A 558 17.56 -14.77 20.69
CA THR A 558 18.95 -14.51 20.32
C THR A 558 19.08 -14.41 18.82
N TRP A 559 19.71 -13.34 18.34
CA TRP A 559 20.11 -13.21 16.94
C TRP A 559 21.60 -12.87 16.85
N HIS A 560 22.17 -13.12 15.68
CA HIS A 560 23.57 -12.87 15.37
C HIS A 560 23.65 -11.79 14.29
N ASP A 561 24.57 -10.84 14.46
CA ASP A 561 25.13 -10.09 13.33
C ASP A 561 26.53 -10.63 13.02
N ASP A 562 27.25 -10.03 12.06
CA ASP A 562 28.53 -10.55 11.56
C ASP A 562 29.59 -10.72 12.67
N ASP A 563 29.48 -10.02 13.79
CA ASP A 563 30.50 -9.96 14.84
C ASP A 563 29.99 -10.33 16.25
N ASN A 564 28.68 -10.25 16.51
CA ASN A 564 28.13 -10.33 17.86
C ASN A 564 26.87 -11.19 17.96
N SER A 565 26.63 -11.70 19.18
CA SER A 565 25.40 -12.39 19.56
C SER A 565 24.63 -11.52 20.55
N PHE A 566 23.35 -11.29 20.29
CA PHE A 566 22.53 -10.42 21.13
C PHE A 566 21.34 -11.19 21.69
N LEU A 567 21.08 -11.03 22.98
CA LEU A 567 19.82 -11.43 23.61
C LEU A 567 18.88 -10.23 23.66
N ARG A 568 17.71 -10.33 23.02
CA ARG A 568 16.63 -9.33 23.14
C ARG A 568 15.49 -9.92 23.93
N VAL A 569 15.15 -9.24 25.01
CA VAL A 569 13.97 -9.51 25.81
C VAL A 569 12.94 -8.42 25.52
N LYS A 570 11.74 -8.84 25.11
CA LYS A 570 10.58 -7.98 24.86
C LYS A 570 9.58 -8.24 25.99
N LEU A 571 9.05 -7.19 26.63
CA LEU A 571 8.09 -7.26 27.74
C LEU A 571 7.02 -6.17 27.61
#